data_AF-A0A2X1M5G5-F1
#
_entry.id   AF-A0A2X1M5G5-F1
#
_cell.length_a   1.000
_cell.length_b   1.000
_cell.length_c   1.000
_cell.angle_alpha   90.00
_cell.angle_beta   90.00
_cell.angle_gamma   90.00
#
_symmetry.space_group_name_H-M   'P 1'
#
loop_
_entity.id
_entity.type
_entity.pdbx_description
1 polymer ?
#
loop_
_entity_poly.entity_id
_entity_poly.type
_entity_poly.pdbx_seq_one_letter_code
_entity_poly.pdbx_strand_id
1 'polypeptide(L)' 'MSMLVVVTENVPPRLRGRLAIWLLEVRAGVYVGVVSARIREMIWEQISGLAEEGNVVMAWATNTESGFEFQTFG' A
#
# COMPACT_ATOMS: atom_id res chain seq x y z
N MET A 1 13.81 -5.80 -5.17
CA MET A 1 12.37 -6.00 -4.90
C MET A 1 12.25 -6.32 -3.43
N SER A 2 11.22 -5.81 -2.74
CA SER A 2 11.00 -6.04 -1.32
C SER A 2 9.52 -6.23 -1.00
N MET A 3 9.23 -6.86 0.14
CA MET A 3 7.88 -7.06 0.64
C MET A 3 7.20 -5.69 0.89
N LEU A 4 5.94 -5.58 0.51
CA LEU A 4 5.06 -4.43 0.68
C LEU A 4 3.75 -4.89 1.31
N VAL A 5 3.27 -4.15 2.30
CA VAL A 5 1.97 -4.29 2.94
C VAL A 5 1.24 -2.96 2.85
N VAL A 6 -0.02 -2.98 2.41
CA VAL A 6 -0.91 -1.82 2.40
C VAL A 6 -2.14 -2.15 3.22
N VAL A 7 -2.45 -1.30 4.21
CA VAL A 7 -3.66 -1.39 5.04
C VAL A 7 -4.51 -0.16 4.75
N THR A 8 -5.78 -0.36 4.44
CA THR A 8 -6.72 0.71 4.08
C THR A 8 -7.98 0.67 4.94
N GLU A 9 -8.44 1.82 5.42
CA GLU A 9 -9.71 1.97 6.13
C GLU A 9 -10.56 3.07 5.49
N ASN A 10 -11.87 2.86 5.43
CA ASN A 10 -12.84 3.81 4.85
C ASN A 10 -12.51 4.32 3.43
N VAL A 11 -11.74 3.55 2.64
CA VAL A 11 -11.38 3.95 1.27
C VAL A 11 -12.46 3.56 0.25
N PRO A 12 -12.61 4.35 -0.85
CA PRO A 12 -13.55 4.04 -1.92
C PRO A 12 -13.27 2.68 -2.61
N PRO A 13 -14.30 1.98 -3.11
CA PRO A 13 -14.14 0.70 -3.81
C PRO A 13 -13.17 0.75 -5.00
N ARG A 14 -13.04 1.91 -5.66
CA ARG A 14 -12.13 2.12 -6.79
C ARG A 14 -10.66 1.94 -6.39
N LEU A 15 -10.28 2.35 -5.17
CA LEU A 15 -8.91 2.19 -4.68
C LEU A 15 -8.65 0.71 -4.34
N ARG A 16 -9.62 0.02 -3.75
CA ARG A 16 -9.52 -1.43 -3.46
C ARG A 16 -9.24 -2.24 -4.72
N GLY A 17 -10.05 -2.04 -5.76
CA GLY A 17 -9.85 -2.69 -7.06
C GLY A 17 -8.52 -2.31 -7.72
N ARG A 18 -8.07 -1.06 -7.55
CA ARG A 18 -6.77 -0.59 -8.05
C ARG A 18 -5.60 -1.29 -7.37
N LEU A 19 -5.61 -1.44 -6.03
CA LEU A 19 -4.55 -2.12 -5.29
C LEU A 19 -4.46 -3.62 -5.64
N ALA A 20 -5.61 -4.26 -5.87
CA ALA A 20 -5.69 -5.67 -6.26
C ALA A 20 -5.06 -6.00 -7.62
N ILE A 21 -4.69 -5.00 -8.43
CA ILE A 21 -3.95 -5.20 -9.69
C ILE A 21 -2.52 -5.68 -9.42
N TRP A 22 -1.90 -5.23 -8.33
CA TRP A 22 -0.49 -5.52 -8.01
C TRP A 22 -0.31 -6.36 -6.76
N LEU A 23 -1.25 -6.28 -5.81
CA LEU A 23 -1.12 -6.87 -4.49
C LEU A 23 -2.25 -7.85 -4.23
N LEU A 24 -1.97 -8.88 -3.43
CA LEU A 24 -2.96 -9.86 -3.01
C LEU A 24 -3.68 -9.37 -1.76
N GLU A 25 -5.01 -9.29 -1.80
CA GLU A 25 -5.84 -8.96 -0.63
C GLU A 25 -6.04 -10.21 0.25
N VAL A 26 -5.39 -10.24 1.42
CA VAL A 26 -5.44 -11.41 2.34
C VAL A 26 -6.54 -11.27 3.39
N ARG A 27 -6.95 -10.03 3.66
CA ARG A 27 -8.10 -9.63 4.49
C ARG A 27 -8.67 -8.34 3.91
N ALA A 28 -9.92 -8.03 4.25
CA ALA A 28 -10.57 -6.80 3.80
C ALA A 28 -9.69 -5.58 4.13
N GLY A 29 -9.23 -4.88 3.09
CA GLY A 29 -8.36 -3.72 3.21
C GLY A 29 -6.91 -4.02 3.57
N VAL A 30 -6.46 -5.28 3.54
CA VAL A 30 -5.07 -5.68 3.81
C VAL A 30 -4.48 -6.36 2.58
N TYR A 31 -3.53 -5.69 1.95
CA TYR A 31 -2.89 -6.10 0.71
C TYR A 31 -1.41 -6.42 0.93
N VAL A 32 -0.92 -7.51 0.34
CA VAL A 32 0.47 -7.96 0.47
C VAL A 32 1.06 -8.26 -0.90
N GLY A 33 2.32 -7.89 -1.14
CA GLY A 33 3.04 -8.24 -2.36
C GLY A 33 4.56 -8.01 -2.26
N VAL A 34 5.27 -8.32 -3.34
CA VAL A 34 6.71 -8.04 -3.47
C VAL A 34 6.92 -7.19 -4.71
N VAL A 35 7.41 -5.97 -4.53
CA VAL A 35 7.51 -4.97 -5.61
C VAL A 35 8.87 -4.27 -5.63
N SER A 36 9.19 -3.58 -6.72
CA SER A 36 10.34 -2.67 -6.77
C SER A 36 10.01 -1.32 -6.15
N ALA A 37 11.03 -0.52 -5.81
CA ALA A 37 10.84 0.83 -5.26
C ALA A 37 10.00 1.73 -6.19
N ARG A 38 10.25 1.66 -7.51
CA ARG A 38 9.46 2.38 -8.53
C ARG A 38 7.98 1.99 -8.52
N ILE A 39 7.67 0.70 -8.39
CA ILE A 39 6.28 0.24 -8.35
C ILE A 39 5.63 0.64 -7.02
N ARG A 40 6.37 0.61 -5.92
CA ARG A 40 5.90 1.12 -4.62
C ARG A 40 5.54 2.60 -4.69
N GLU A 41 6.38 3.43 -5.29
CA GLU A 41 6.11 4.87 -5.50
C GLU A 41 4.88 5.11 -6.37
N MET A 42 4.74 4.36 -7.47
CA MET A 42 3.54 4.41 -8.30
C MET A 42 2.27 3.99 -7.53
N ILE A 43 2.33 2.93 -6.71
CA ILE A 43 1.22 2.52 -5.84
C ILE A 43 0.86 3.66 -4.86
N TRP A 44 1.87 4.35 -4.32
CA TRP A 44 1.67 5.47 -3.41
C TRP A 44 0.95 6.65 -4.05
N GLU A 45 1.28 7.00 -5.29
CA GLU A 45 0.57 8.04 -6.05
C GLU A 45 -0.91 7.67 -6.26
N GLN A 46 -1.19 6.39 -6.54
CA GLN A 46 -2.57 5.90 -6.67
C GLN A 46 -3.34 5.99 -5.35
N ILE A 47 -2.71 5.60 -4.23
CA ILE A 47 -3.30 5.75 -2.90
C ILE A 47 -3.63 7.22 -2.63
N SER A 48 -2.65 8.10 -2.80
CA SER A 48 -2.78 9.52 -2.48
C SER A 48 -3.84 10.24 -3.32
N GLY A 49 -4.05 9.79 -4.56
CA GLY A 49 -5.05 10.37 -5.47
C GLY A 49 -6.46 9.76 -5.33
N LEU A 50 -6.63 8.60 -4.69
CA LEU A 50 -7.89 7.86 -4.69
C LEU A 50 -8.45 7.52 -3.30
N ALA A 51 -7.68 7.74 -2.23
CA ALA A 51 -8.08 7.39 -0.86
C ALA A 51 -9.19 8.29 -0.29
N GLU A 52 -9.36 9.52 -0.79
CA GLU A 52 -10.40 10.48 -0.36
C GLU A 52 -10.40 10.70 1.16
N GLU A 53 -11.53 10.47 1.84
CA GLU A 53 -11.67 10.59 3.31
C GLU A 53 -11.22 9.32 4.07
N GLY A 54 -10.71 8.32 3.35
CA GLY A 54 -10.14 7.12 3.93
C GLY A 54 -8.70 7.35 4.42
N ASN A 55 -8.23 6.44 5.26
CA ASN A 55 -6.85 6.42 5.71
C ASN A 55 -6.12 5.16 5.20
N VAL A 56 -4.81 5.29 5.01
CA VAL A 56 -3.96 4.22 4.49
C VAL A 56 -2.62 4.21 5.19
N VAL A 57 -2.13 3.01 5.53
CA VAL A 57 -0.76 2.76 5.96
C VAL A 57 -0.08 1.87 4.92
N MET A 58 1.10 2.27 4.45
CA MET A 58 1.93 1.48 3.55
C MET A 58 3.27 1.20 4.21
N ALA A 59 3.61 -0.07 4.41
CA ALA A 59 4.86 -0.52 5.03
C ALA A 59 5.64 -1.44 4.08
N TRP A 60 6.96 -1.31 4.03
CA TRP A 60 7.81 -2.13 3.17
C TRP A 60 9.11 -2.52 3.84
N ALA A 61 9.66 -3.66 3.44
CA ALA A 61 10.96 -4.11 3.91
C ALA A 61 12.11 -3.25 3.35
N THR A 62 13.08 -2.93 4.20
CA THR A 62 14.29 -2.14 3.90
C THR A 62 15.51 -2.78 4.57
N ASN A 63 16.70 -2.29 4.22
CA ASN A 63 17.96 -2.70 4.86
C ASN A 63 18.35 -1.78 6.04
N THR A 64 17.38 -1.10 6.65
CA THR A 64 17.61 -0.33 7.88
C THR A 64 17.62 -1.26 9.10
N GLU A 65 18.04 -0.75 10.26
CA GLU A 65 18.13 -1.54 11.50
C GLU A 65 16.77 -2.16 11.89
N SER A 66 15.68 -1.43 11.71
CA SER A 66 14.32 -1.93 11.99
C SER A 66 13.83 -2.97 10.98
N GLY A 67 14.49 -3.11 9.82
CA GLY A 67 14.11 -4.03 8.74
C GLY A 67 12.91 -3.60 7.89
N PHE A 68 12.29 -2.46 8.19
CA PHE A 68 11.19 -1.89 7.43
C PHE A 68 11.09 -0.37 7.61
N GLU A 69 10.35 0.25 6.70
CA GLU A 69 9.86 1.63 6.80
C GLU A 69 8.37 1.66 6.45
N PHE A 70 7.70 2.77 6.78
CA PHE A 70 6.29 2.97 6.45
C PHE A 70 5.96 4.44 6.28
N GLN A 71 4.83 4.70 5.61
CA GLN A 71 4.23 6.03 5.50
C GLN A 71 2.70 5.93 5.53
N THR A 72 2.03 7.05 5.83
CA THR A 72 0.59 7.13 6.02
C THR A 72 -0.07 8.20 5.17
N PHE A 73 -1.34 8.00 4.83
CA PHE A 73 -2.21 8.95 4.13
C PHE A 73 -3.54 9.04 4.90
N GLY A 74 -4.12 10.23 4.96
CA GLY A 74 -5.33 10.54 5.74
C GLY A 74 -5.03 11.35 6.98
#